data_AF-O28765-F1
#
_entry.id   AF-O28765-F1
#
_cell.length_a   1.000
_cell.length_b   1.000
_cell.length_c   1.000
_cell.angle_alpha   90.00
_cell.angle_beta   90.00
_cell.angle_gamma   90.00
#
_symmetry.space_group_name_H-M   'P 1'
#
loop_
_entity.id
_entity.type
_entity.pdbx_description
1 polymer ?
#
loop_
_entity_poly.entity_id
_entity_poly.type
_entity_poly.pdbx_seq_one_letter_code
_entity_poly.pdbx_strand_id
1 'polypeptide(L)'
;MEAVEETDTNSKLADTIMENLMKVYTIEEIMQTVRKNKDKSVYLCVKRSKPESPKIYVDSNGNHCYRCDETLLVPIPKKFVVLEPDKLYFEMTLRANIMLALNGAEEKELHH
;
A
#
# COMPACT_ATOMS: atom_id res chain seq x y z
N MET A 1 15.22 23.11 -5.08
CA MET A 1 16.23 22.17 -4.52
C MET A 1 15.56 21.14 -3.61
N GLU A 2 14.52 21.55 -2.86
CA GLU A 2 13.73 20.69 -1.94
C GLU A 2 13.09 19.45 -2.60
N ALA A 3 12.51 19.55 -3.80
CA ALA A 3 11.80 18.42 -4.41
C ALA A 3 12.68 17.18 -4.68
N VAL A 4 13.97 17.39 -4.99
CA VAL A 4 14.90 16.27 -5.26
C VAL A 4 15.30 15.56 -3.96
N GLU A 5 15.45 16.30 -2.86
CA GLU A 5 15.76 15.73 -1.55
C GLU A 5 14.56 14.98 -0.95
N GLU A 6 13.35 15.51 -1.13
CA GLU A 6 12.13 14.87 -0.64
C GLU A 6 11.84 13.55 -1.36
N THR A 7 12.07 13.51 -2.68
CA THR A 7 11.87 12.28 -3.48
C THR A 7 12.84 11.15 -3.12
N ASP A 8 14.12 11.47 -2.84
CA ASP A 8 15.08 10.46 -2.35
C ASP A 8 14.68 9.92 -0.96
N THR A 9 14.20 10.81 -0.09
CA THR A 9 13.75 10.44 1.26
C THR A 9 12.52 9.53 1.21
N ASN A 10 11.54 9.86 0.37
CA ASN A 10 10.34 9.03 0.19
C ASN A 10 10.66 7.68 -0.45
N SER A 11 11.64 7.61 -1.35
CA SER A 11 12.08 6.33 -1.94
C SER A 11 12.60 5.36 -0.86
N LYS A 12 13.50 5.84 0.01
CA LYS A 12 14.01 5.05 1.14
C LYS A 12 12.91 4.64 2.11
N LEU A 13 11.95 5.54 2.36
CA LEU A 13 10.81 5.26 3.23
C LEU A 13 9.86 4.21 2.62
N ALA A 14 9.60 4.29 1.31
CA ALA A 14 8.79 3.31 0.58
C ALA A 14 9.41 1.92 0.66
N ASP A 15 10.72 1.84 0.41
CA ASP A 15 11.47 0.59 0.50
C ASP A 15 11.44 0.02 1.92
N THR A 16 11.62 0.87 2.93
CA THR A 16 11.51 0.47 4.35
C THR A 16 10.13 -0.09 4.69
N ILE A 17 9.05 0.57 4.24
CA ILE A 17 7.67 0.11 4.46
C ILE A 17 7.45 -1.25 3.77
N MET A 18 7.89 -1.38 2.52
CA MET A 18 7.74 -2.62 1.75
C MET A 18 8.52 -3.76 2.40
N GLU A 19 9.79 -3.56 2.75
CA GLU A 19 10.61 -4.56 3.44
C GLU A 19 9.99 -5.01 4.76
N ASN A 20 9.52 -4.07 5.59
CA ASN A 20 8.89 -4.42 6.87
C ASN A 20 7.53 -5.08 6.69
N LEU A 21 6.78 -4.74 5.64
CA LEU A 21 5.56 -5.45 5.29
C LEU A 21 5.88 -6.90 4.91
N MET A 22 6.92 -7.12 4.11
CA MET A 22 7.36 -8.45 3.68
C MET A 22 7.92 -9.32 4.81
N LYS A 23 8.40 -8.71 5.91
CA LYS A 23 8.79 -9.44 7.13
C LYS A 23 7.60 -10.03 7.89
N VAL A 24 6.42 -9.40 7.77
CA VAL A 24 5.21 -9.80 8.52
C VAL A 24 4.24 -10.60 7.65
N TYR A 25 4.19 -10.30 6.36
CA TYR A 25 3.29 -10.95 5.40
C TYR A 25 4.04 -11.29 4.12
N THR A 26 3.89 -12.53 3.67
CA THR A 26 4.22 -12.90 2.30
C THR A 26 3.24 -12.25 1.33
N ILE A 27 3.68 -11.99 0.10
CA ILE A 27 2.78 -11.53 -0.98
C ILE A 27 1.57 -12.45 -1.13
N GLU A 28 1.76 -13.77 -1.02
CA GLU A 28 0.67 -14.74 -1.12
C GLU A 28 -0.37 -14.52 0.00
N GLU A 29 0.04 -14.28 1.24
CA GLU A 29 -0.88 -14.01 2.36
C GLU A 29 -1.67 -12.71 2.15
N ILE A 30 -1.05 -11.67 1.61
CA ILE A 30 -1.75 -10.42 1.28
C ILE A 30 -2.78 -10.66 0.18
N MET A 31 -2.39 -11.36 -0.91
CA MET A 31 -3.31 -11.73 -1.98
C MET A 31 -4.45 -12.61 -1.46
N GLN A 32 -4.18 -13.58 -0.60
CA GLN A 32 -5.23 -14.41 0.03
C GLN A 32 -6.17 -13.58 0.90
N THR A 33 -5.66 -12.59 1.62
CA THR A 33 -6.47 -11.66 2.41
C THR A 33 -7.41 -10.86 1.50
N VAL A 34 -6.93 -10.39 0.36
CA VAL A 34 -7.76 -9.72 -0.67
C VAL A 34 -8.80 -10.67 -1.25
N ARG A 35 -8.44 -11.92 -1.61
CA ARG A 35 -9.39 -12.92 -2.14
C ARG A 35 -10.54 -13.20 -1.17
N LYS A 36 -10.22 -13.36 0.12
CA LYS A 36 -11.21 -13.59 1.19
C LYS A 36 -12.13 -12.38 1.42
N ASN A 37 -11.69 -11.18 1.04
CA ASN A 37 -12.39 -9.93 1.28
C ASN A 37 -12.62 -9.15 -0.03
N LYS A 38 -12.87 -9.85 -1.15
CA LYS A 38 -12.95 -9.25 -2.49
C LYS A 38 -13.95 -8.08 -2.56
N ASP A 39 -15.06 -8.18 -1.83
CA ASP A 39 -16.16 -7.21 -1.80
C ASP A 39 -15.94 -6.06 -0.78
N LYS A 40 -14.79 -6.03 -0.08
CA LYS A 40 -14.46 -5.03 0.96
C LYS A 40 -13.16 -4.30 0.63
N SER A 41 -13.03 -3.04 1.00
CA SER A 41 -11.77 -2.31 0.81
C SER A 41 -10.67 -2.89 1.70
N VAL A 42 -9.47 -3.04 1.15
CA VAL A 42 -8.30 -3.53 1.88
C VAL A 42 -7.19 -2.49 1.72
N TYR A 43 -6.61 -2.09 2.84
CA TYR A 43 -5.61 -1.04 2.91
C TYR A 43 -4.35 -1.55 3.59
N LEU A 44 -3.20 -1.07 3.13
CA LEU A 44 -1.99 -0.99 3.92
C LEU A 44 -2.09 0.25 4.83
N CYS A 45 -2.00 0.04 6.14
CA CYS A 45 -1.96 1.08 7.14
C CYS A 45 -0.55 1.18 7.74
N VAL A 46 0.06 2.35 7.66
CA VAL A 46 1.38 2.60 8.27
C VAL A 46 1.53 4.08 8.61
N LYS A 47 2.18 4.40 9.73
CA LYS A 47 2.53 5.78 10.05
C LYS A 47 3.88 6.12 9.42
N ARG A 48 4.01 7.31 8.81
CA ARG A 48 5.30 7.81 8.30
C ARG A 48 6.38 7.82 9.39
N SER A 49 5.99 8.09 10.64
CA SER A 49 6.87 8.08 11.81
C SER A 49 7.19 6.69 12.37
N LYS A 50 6.51 5.62 11.89
CA LYS A 50 6.70 4.23 12.32
C LYS A 50 6.63 3.25 11.13
N PRO A 51 7.53 3.38 10.13
CA PRO A 51 7.51 2.54 8.94
C PRO A 51 7.82 1.06 9.20
N GLU A 52 8.29 0.71 10.40
CA GLU A 52 8.55 -0.64 10.87
C GLU A 52 7.30 -1.42 11.28
N SER A 53 6.14 -0.76 11.38
CA SER A 53 4.88 -1.35 11.83
C SER A 53 3.74 -1.32 10.80
N PRO A 54 3.96 -1.73 9.53
CA PRO A 54 2.89 -1.79 8.54
C PRO A 54 1.87 -2.88 8.87
N LYS A 55 0.58 -2.60 8.64
CA LYS A 55 -0.52 -3.53 8.89
C LYS A 55 -1.47 -3.58 7.70
N ILE A 56 -1.99 -4.76 7.39
CA ILE A 56 -3.10 -4.90 6.46
C ILE A 56 -4.41 -4.72 7.23
N TYR A 57 -5.26 -3.81 6.75
CA TYR A 57 -6.55 -3.48 7.33
C TYR A 57 -7.66 -3.76 6.32
N VAL A 58 -8.69 -4.50 6.73
CA VAL A 58 -9.88 -4.74 5.93
C VAL A 58 -10.98 -3.83 6.45
N ASP A 59 -11.40 -2.87 5.63
CA ASP A 59 -12.50 -1.99 5.98
C ASP A 59 -13.84 -2.71 5.76
N SER A 60 -14.44 -3.17 6.86
CA SER A 60 -15.71 -3.89 6.81
C SER A 60 -16.93 -2.97 6.74
N ASN A 61 -16.77 -1.68 7.05
CA ASN A 61 -17.88 -0.73 7.15
C ASN A 61 -17.90 0.33 6.04
N GLY A 62 -16.84 0.42 5.21
CA GLY A 62 -16.71 1.48 4.21
C GLY A 62 -16.45 2.87 4.82
N ASN A 63 -15.95 2.90 6.06
CA ASN A 63 -15.73 4.15 6.82
C ASN A 63 -14.31 4.70 6.63
N HIS A 64 -13.43 3.97 5.97
CA HIS A 64 -12.05 4.37 5.75
C HIS A 64 -11.84 4.70 4.28
N CYS A 65 -11.18 5.82 4.03
CA CYS A 65 -10.74 6.22 2.71
C CYS A 65 -9.21 6.29 2.67
N TYR A 66 -8.68 6.43 1.46
CA TYR A 66 -7.28 6.70 1.22
C TYR A 66 -6.78 7.88 2.07
N ARG A 67 -5.58 7.74 2.63
CA ARG A 67 -4.86 8.80 3.32
C ARG A 67 -3.39 8.77 2.95
N CYS A 68 -2.81 9.94 2.79
CA CYS A 68 -1.39 10.14 2.46
C CYS A 68 -0.69 11.11 3.42
N ASP A 69 -1.29 11.43 4.56
CA ASP A 69 -0.75 12.35 5.55
C ASP A 69 0.25 11.63 6.50
N GLU A 70 0.23 11.95 7.80
CA GLU A 70 1.04 11.24 8.80
C GLU A 70 0.74 9.73 8.84
N THR A 71 -0.52 9.34 8.61
CA THR A 71 -0.94 7.94 8.50
C THR A 71 -1.30 7.63 7.07
N LEU A 72 -0.55 6.73 6.44
CA LEU A 72 -0.86 6.22 5.13
C LEU A 72 -1.93 5.14 5.25
N LEU A 73 -3.00 5.27 4.46
CA LEU A 73 -3.97 4.22 4.17
C LEU A 73 -3.95 3.96 2.68
N VAL A 74 -3.03 3.10 2.23
CA VAL A 74 -2.80 2.83 0.81
C VAL A 74 -3.69 1.67 0.36
N PRO A 75 -4.57 1.83 -0.63
CA PRO A 75 -5.38 0.73 -1.14
C PRO A 75 -4.50 -0.38 -1.73
N ILE A 76 -4.85 -1.62 -1.41
CA ILE A 76 -4.20 -2.82 -1.96
C ILE A 76 -4.78 -3.10 -3.36
N PRO A 77 -3.93 -3.27 -4.41
CA PRO A 77 -4.39 -3.44 -5.80
C PRO A 77 -5.10 -4.77 -5.99
N LYS A 78 -6.44 -4.75 -6.04
CA LYS A 78 -7.27 -5.97 -6.12
C LYS A 78 -7.29 -6.58 -7.51
N LYS A 79 -7.13 -5.76 -8.56
CA LYS A 79 -7.19 -6.21 -9.95
C LYS A 79 -6.30 -7.44 -10.20
N PHE A 80 -5.05 -7.39 -9.71
CA PHE A 80 -4.04 -8.45 -9.86
C PHE A 80 -4.21 -9.64 -8.92
N VAL A 81 -5.31 -9.66 -8.16
CA VAL A 81 -5.64 -10.74 -7.23
C VAL A 81 -6.94 -11.44 -7.64
N VAL A 82 -7.91 -10.65 -8.11
CA VAL A 82 -9.29 -11.11 -8.37
C VAL A 82 -9.54 -11.35 -9.85
N LEU A 83 -9.17 -10.40 -10.71
CA LEU A 83 -9.50 -10.47 -12.14
C LEU A 83 -8.41 -11.18 -12.94
N GLU A 84 -7.16 -10.78 -12.72
CA GLU A 84 -5.99 -11.29 -13.44
C GLU A 84 -4.92 -11.64 -12.39
N PRO A 85 -5.02 -12.80 -11.71
CA PRO A 85 -4.09 -13.15 -10.65
C PRO A 85 -2.64 -13.18 -11.13
N ASP A 86 -1.86 -12.17 -10.74
CA ASP A 86 -0.45 -12.05 -11.09
C ASP A 86 0.32 -11.51 -9.88
N LYS A 87 1.18 -12.36 -9.33
CA LYS A 87 1.95 -12.07 -8.13
C LYS A 87 2.97 -10.95 -8.35
N LEU A 88 3.64 -10.94 -9.51
CA LEU A 88 4.70 -9.98 -9.79
C LEU A 88 4.10 -8.59 -10.03
N TYR A 89 3.04 -8.50 -10.84
CA TYR A 89 2.35 -7.24 -11.06
C TYR A 89 1.70 -6.73 -9.77
N PHE A 90 1.11 -7.61 -8.95
CA PHE A 90 0.59 -7.22 -7.65
C PHE A 90 1.66 -6.56 -6.77
N GLU A 91 2.83 -7.19 -6.63
CA GLU A 91 3.95 -6.68 -5.84
C GLU A 91 4.46 -5.33 -6.36
N MET A 92 4.69 -5.23 -7.68
CA MET A 92 5.14 -4.00 -8.31
C MET A 92 4.14 -2.86 -8.12
N THR A 93 2.85 -3.14 -8.30
CA THR A 93 1.78 -2.16 -8.12
C THR A 93 1.63 -1.72 -6.66
N LEU A 94 1.75 -2.64 -5.71
CA LEU A 94 1.71 -2.29 -4.29
C LEU A 94 2.87 -1.34 -3.93
N ARG A 95 4.10 -1.63 -4.40
CA ARG A 95 5.25 -0.76 -4.22
C ARG A 95 5.04 0.61 -4.85
N ALA A 96 4.50 0.66 -6.06
CA ALA A 96 4.18 1.92 -6.75
C ALA A 96 3.16 2.74 -5.96
N ASN A 97 2.08 2.11 -5.47
CA ASN A 97 1.07 2.80 -4.66
C ASN A 97 1.64 3.37 -3.36
N ILE A 98 2.56 2.66 -2.68
CA ILE A 98 3.22 3.17 -1.48
C ILE A 98 4.02 4.44 -1.82
N MET A 99 4.80 4.41 -2.91
CA MET A 99 5.59 5.55 -3.34
C MET A 99 4.73 6.75 -3.74
N LEU A 100 3.65 6.51 -4.50
CA LEU A 100 2.68 7.54 -4.87
C LEU A 100 2.03 8.16 -3.62
N ALA A 101 1.63 7.35 -2.65
CA ALA A 101 1.04 7.84 -1.40
C ALA A 101 2.04 8.67 -0.59
N LEU A 102 3.31 8.29 -0.54
CA LEU A 102 4.34 9.08 0.15
C LEU A 102 4.57 10.43 -0.52
N ASN A 103 4.49 10.48 -1.85
CA ASN A 103 4.59 11.71 -2.65
C ASN A 103 3.30 12.55 -2.66
N GLY A 104 2.26 12.13 -1.95
CA GLY A 104 1.01 12.90 -1.83
C GLY A 104 0.11 12.84 -3.07
N ALA A 105 0.23 11.79 -3.88
CA ALA A 105 -0.67 11.57 -5.02
C ALA A 105 -2.13 11.49 -4.56
N GLU A 106 -3.06 11.87 -5.41
CA GLU A 106 -4.49 11.69 -5.17
C GLU A 106 -4.88 10.21 -5.29
N GLU A 107 -5.98 9.79 -4.64
CA GLU A 107 -6.44 8.40 -4.68
C GLU A 107 -6.62 7.88 -6.11
N LYS A 108 -7.12 8.72 -7.02
CA LYS A 108 -7.36 8.39 -8.43
C LYS A 108 -6.09 8.06 -9.23
N GLU A 109 -4.93 8.44 -8.72
CA GLU A 109 -3.62 8.17 -9.34
C GLU A 109 -3.07 6.81 -8.92
N LEU A 110 -3.68 6.19 -7.90
CA LEU A 110 -3.31 4.87 -7.45
C LEU A 110 -3.93 3.79 -8.35
N HIS A 111 -3.41 2.58 -8.22
CA HIS A 111 -3.94 1.40 -8.88
C HIS A 111 -4.68 0.54 -7.84
N HIS A 112 -6.01 0.43 -7.93
CA HIS A 112 -6.86 -0.26 -6.96
C HIS A 112 -7.61 -1.43 -7.60
#